data_AF-A0A662UEN2-F1
#
_entry.id   AF-A0A662UEN2-F1
#
_cell.length_a   1.000
_cell.length_b   1.000
_cell.length_c   1.000
_cell.angle_alpha   90.00
_cell.angle_beta   90.00
_cell.angle_gamma   90.00
#
_symmetry.space_group_name_H-M   'P 1'
#
loop_
_entity.id
_entity.type
_entity.pdbx_description
1 polymer ?
#
loop_
_entity_poly.entity_id
_entity_poly.type
_entity_poly.pdbx_seq_one_letter_code
_entity_poly.pdbx_strand_id
1 'polypeptide(L)'
;MHAKIYGRAIIIEGIHTHTYANTVVSELRDILIRKERRFKVFFEGSPGPLGEGITVKIFFDKNLSNLEVNVLQKYFELRKIRATLFLRDSDS
;
A
#
# COMPACT_ATOMS: atom_id res chain seq x y z
N MET A 1 6.53 -4.69 -9.71
CA MET A 1 5.95 -4.14 -8.46
C MET A 1 4.61 -4.78 -8.17
N HIS A 2 4.36 -5.13 -6.90
CA HIS A 2 3.13 -5.81 -6.47
C HIS A 2 2.63 -5.21 -5.16
N ALA A 3 1.31 -5.05 -5.02
CA ALA A 3 0.68 -4.58 -3.79
C ALA A 3 -0.16 -5.71 -3.15
N LYS A 4 -0.06 -5.86 -1.84
CA LYS A 4 -0.87 -6.76 -1.02
C LYS A 4 -1.67 -5.92 -0.05
N ILE A 5 -3.00 -6.01 -0.12
CA ILE A 5 -3.93 -5.27 0.73
C ILE A 5 -4.48 -6.24 1.78
N TYR A 6 -4.26 -5.93 3.04
CA TYR A 6 -4.80 -6.64 4.20
C TYR A 6 -5.78 -5.75 4.94
N GLY A 7 -6.52 -6.32 5.89
CA GLY A 7 -7.47 -5.55 6.71
C GLY A 7 -6.85 -4.29 7.32
N ARG A 8 -5.65 -4.36 7.91
CA ARG A 8 -4.97 -3.21 8.54
C ARG A 8 -3.65 -2.82 7.91
N ALA A 9 -3.31 -3.35 6.75
CA ALA A 9 -2.00 -3.08 6.16
C ALA A 9 -2.04 -3.07 4.63
N ILE A 10 -1.12 -2.32 4.04
CA ILE A 10 -0.77 -2.42 2.63
C ILE A 10 0.72 -2.68 2.56
N ILE A 11 1.12 -3.67 1.77
CA ILE A 11 2.53 -3.99 1.50
C ILE A 11 2.76 -3.82 0.00
N ILE A 12 3.73 -2.99 -0.39
CA ILE A 12 4.08 -2.73 -1.79
C ILE A 12 5.52 -3.17 -1.99
N GLU A 13 5.75 -4.17 -2.84
CA GLU A 13 7.03 -4.82 -3.06
C GLU A 13 7.58 -4.53 -4.46
N GLY A 14 8.91 -4.48 -4.57
CA GLY A 14 9.60 -4.31 -5.85
C GLY A 14 9.55 -2.88 -6.39
N ILE A 15 9.66 -1.88 -5.51
CA ILE A 15 9.81 -0.47 -5.90
C ILE A 15 11.27 -0.19 -6.27
N HIS A 16 11.51 0.32 -7.47
CA HIS A 16 12.88 0.47 -7.99
C HIS A 16 13.66 1.67 -7.43
N THR A 17 12.98 2.70 -6.90
CA THR A 17 13.64 3.92 -6.40
C THR A 17 12.97 4.47 -5.14
N HIS A 18 13.76 5.09 -4.25
CA HIS A 18 13.21 5.76 -3.06
C HIS A 18 12.29 6.92 -3.43
N THR A 19 12.60 7.65 -4.50
CA THR A 19 11.75 8.75 -4.99
C THR A 19 10.35 8.24 -5.32
N TYR A 20 10.26 7.15 -6.09
CA TYR A 20 8.96 6.58 -6.45
C TYR A 20 8.24 5.99 -5.23
N ALA A 21 8.97 5.36 -4.30
CA ALA A 21 8.41 4.87 -3.04
C ALA A 21 7.75 6.02 -2.25
N ASN A 22 8.43 7.16 -2.15
CA ASN A 22 7.90 8.36 -1.47
C ASN A 22 6.68 8.96 -2.19
N THR A 23 6.70 9.02 -3.53
CA THR A 23 5.55 9.45 -4.34
C THR A 23 4.33 8.59 -4.05
N VAL A 24 4.47 7.26 -4.12
CA VAL A 24 3.38 6.32 -3.85
C VAL A 24 2.85 6.48 -2.43
N VAL A 25 3.73 6.66 -1.44
CA VAL A 25 3.32 6.91 -0.06
C VAL A 25 2.53 8.20 0.06
N SER A 26 3.00 9.30 -0.53
CA SER A 26 2.32 10.61 -0.48
C SER A 26 0.92 10.55 -1.08
N GLU A 27 0.77 9.91 -2.23
CA GLU A 27 -0.54 9.78 -2.88
C GLU A 27 -1.51 8.92 -2.06
N LEU A 28 -1.01 7.82 -1.49
CA LEU A 28 -1.80 7.01 -0.56
C LEU A 28 -2.16 7.80 0.70
N ARG A 29 -1.27 8.68 1.19
CA ARG A 29 -1.61 9.61 2.27
C ARG A 29 -2.79 10.49 1.84
N ASP A 30 -2.74 11.14 0.69
CA ASP A 30 -3.78 12.08 0.26
C ASP A 30 -5.15 11.41 0.07
N ILE A 31 -5.15 10.18 -0.47
CA ILE A 31 -6.35 9.37 -0.63
C ILE A 31 -6.99 9.01 0.73
N LEU A 32 -6.17 8.75 1.75
CA LEU A 32 -6.62 8.22 3.05
C LEU A 32 -6.75 9.29 4.15
N ILE A 33 -6.02 10.42 4.06
CA ILE A 33 -6.05 11.56 5.00
C ILE A 33 -7.40 12.26 4.96
N ARG A 34 -8.09 12.26 3.82
CA ARG A 34 -9.48 12.73 3.71
C ARG A 34 -10.45 12.04 4.69
N LYS A 35 -10.02 11.00 5.41
CA LYS A 35 -10.81 10.22 6.38
C LYS A 35 -10.26 10.23 7.82
N GLU A 36 -9.40 11.19 8.20
CA GLU A 36 -8.82 11.33 9.57
C GLU A 36 -8.09 10.08 10.09
N ARG A 37 -7.58 9.24 9.20
CA ARG A 37 -7.00 7.94 9.56
C ARG A 37 -5.52 8.08 9.91
N ARG A 38 -5.10 7.47 11.03
CA ARG A 38 -3.68 7.41 11.40
C ARG A 38 -3.04 6.19 10.77
N PHE A 39 -1.84 6.36 10.22
CA PHE A 39 -1.05 5.26 9.69
C PHE A 39 0.44 5.46 9.92
N LYS A 40 1.17 4.35 9.95
CA LYS A 40 2.63 4.29 10.04
C LYS A 40 3.17 3.72 8.74
N VAL A 41 4.32 4.22 8.30
CA VAL A 41 4.98 3.79 7.07
C VAL A 41 6.38 3.30 7.42
N PHE A 42 6.73 2.14 6.87
CA PHE A 42 8.06 1.54 6.98
C PHE A 42 8.60 1.27 5.59
N PHE A 43 9.89 1.51 5.41
CA PHE A 43 10.61 1.21 4.19
C PHE A 43 11.63 0.13 4.53
N GLU A 44 11.61 -0.97 3.78
CA GLU A 44 12.54 -2.08 3.90
C GLU A 44 13.17 -2.39 2.53
N GLY A 45 14.29 -3.11 2.53
CA GLY A 45 15.03 -3.46 1.32
C GLY A 45 15.95 -2.34 0.81
N SER A 46 16.62 -2.62 -0.31
CA SER A 46 17.59 -1.70 -0.91
C SER A 46 17.29 -1.56 -2.42
N PRO A 47 17.28 -0.32 -2.95
CA PRO A 47 17.11 -0.10 -4.39
C PRO A 47 18.36 -0.55 -5.17
N GLY A 48 18.18 -0.91 -6.44
CA GLY A 48 19.28 -1.20 -7.38
C GLY A 48 19.12 -2.51 -8.15
N PRO A 49 19.98 -2.78 -9.16
CA PRO A 49 19.90 -3.95 -10.04
C PRO A 49 20.22 -5.29 -9.34
N LEU A 50 20.84 -5.24 -8.15
CA LEU A 50 21.14 -6.40 -7.30
C LEU A 50 20.23 -6.49 -6.07
N GLY A 51 19.41 -5.47 -5.81
CA GLY A 51 18.47 -5.47 -4.69
C GLY A 51 17.11 -6.03 -5.13
N GLU A 52 16.39 -6.67 -4.21
CA GLU A 52 15.01 -7.15 -4.47
C GLU A 52 13.98 -6.01 -4.66
N GLY A 53 14.46 -4.76 -4.62
CA GLY A 53 13.65 -3.54 -4.64
C GLY A 53 13.24 -3.10 -3.24
N ILE A 54 12.76 -1.87 -3.14
CA ILE A 54 12.22 -1.32 -1.89
C ILE A 54 10.84 -1.93 -1.65
N THR A 55 10.61 -2.33 -0.41
CA THR A 55 9.31 -2.71 0.11
C THR A 55 8.78 -1.60 1.01
N VAL A 56 7.57 -1.13 0.72
CA VAL A 56 6.85 -0.16 1.54
C VAL A 56 5.75 -0.88 2.30
N LYS A 57 5.76 -0.78 3.63
CA LYS A 57 4.69 -1.31 4.50
C LYS A 57 3.95 -0.15 5.15
N ILE A 58 2.64 -0.11 4.97
CA ILE A 58 1.75 0.90 5.54
C ILE A 58 0.80 0.19 6.50
N PHE A 59 0.77 0.63 7.75
CA PHE A 59 -0.11 0.07 8.79
C PHE A 59 -1.12 1.10 9.25
N PHE A 60 -2.39 0.70 9.30
CA PHE A 60 -3.51 1.54 9.73
C PHE A 60 -3.89 1.24 11.17
N ASP A 61 -4.37 2.26 11.88
CA ASP A 61 -4.91 2.11 13.24
C ASP A 61 -6.22 1.31 13.29
N LYS A 62 -6.98 1.27 12.19
CA LYS A 62 -8.25 0.54 12.02
C LYS A 62 -8.29 -0.26 10.72
N ASN A 63 -9.21 -1.22 10.63
CA ASN A 63 -9.44 -1.98 9.39
C ASN A 63 -9.88 -1.04 8.26
N LEU A 64 -9.37 -1.28 7.06
CA LEU A 64 -9.88 -0.71 5.82
C LEU A 64 -11.32 -1.20 5.62
N SER A 65 -12.21 -0.25 5.36
CA SER A 65 -13.57 -0.53 4.90
C SER A 65 -13.57 -1.02 3.45
N ASN A 66 -14.64 -1.69 3.04
CA ASN A 66 -14.79 -2.15 1.65
C ASN A 66 -14.66 -1.00 0.63
N LEU A 67 -15.19 0.18 0.96
CA LEU A 67 -15.03 1.36 0.11
C LEU A 67 -13.56 1.78 -0.05
N GLU A 68 -12.79 1.76 1.04
CA GLU A 68 -11.36 2.11 0.99
C GLU A 68 -10.57 1.07 0.22
N VAL A 69 -10.86 -0.22 0.42
CA VAL A 69 -10.27 -1.30 -0.36
C VAL A 69 -10.54 -1.09 -1.86
N ASN A 70 -11.77 -0.79 -2.25
CA ASN A 70 -12.14 -0.55 -3.65
C ASN A 70 -11.40 0.67 -4.23
N VAL A 71 -11.30 1.77 -3.48
CA VAL A 71 -10.56 2.97 -3.91
C VAL A 71 -9.07 2.65 -4.09
N LEU A 72 -8.47 1.91 -3.15
CA LEU A 72 -7.07 1.49 -3.22
C LEU A 72 -6.82 0.56 -4.40
N GLN A 73 -7.70 -0.42 -4.64
CA GLN A 73 -7.61 -1.29 -5.81
C GLN A 73 -7.65 -0.49 -7.10
N LYS A 74 -8.55 0.50 -7.22
CA LYS A 74 -8.62 1.35 -8.41
C LYS A 74 -7.38 2.20 -8.58
N TYR A 75 -6.84 2.75 -7.49
CA TYR A 75 -5.57 3.48 -7.50
C TYR A 75 -4.42 2.60 -8.03
N PHE A 76 -4.27 1.38 -7.52
CA PHE A 76 -3.22 0.46 -7.98
C PHE A 76 -3.41 0.04 -9.45
N GLU A 77 -4.65 -0.20 -9.87
CA GLU A 77 -5.00 -0.48 -11.27
C GLU A 77 -4.55 0.65 -12.21
N LEU A 78 -4.90 1.90 -11.88
CA LEU A 78 -4.52 3.09 -12.67
C LEU A 78 -2.99 3.27 -12.76
N ARG A 79 -2.27 2.87 -11.72
CA ARG A 79 -0.81 2.87 -11.66
C ARG A 79 -0.16 1.66 -12.35
N LYS A 80 -0.95 0.74 -12.92
CA LYS A 80 -0.50 -0.55 -13.48
C LYS A 80 0.28 -1.41 -12.47
N ILE A 81 -0.13 -1.34 -11.20
CA ILE A 81 0.43 -2.11 -10.09
C ILE A 81 -0.51 -3.28 -9.84
N ARG A 82 0.01 -4.52 -9.92
CA ARG A 82 -0.80 -5.69 -9.59
C ARG A 82 -1.13 -5.67 -8.10
N ALA A 83 -2.40 -5.64 -7.73
CA ALA A 83 -2.85 -5.69 -6.34
C ALA A 83 -3.54 -7.03 -6.02
N THR A 84 -3.19 -7.67 -4.90
CA THR A 84 -3.89 -8.83 -4.34
C THR A 84 -4.52 -8.45 -3.02
N LEU A 85 -5.78 -8.86 -2.82
CA LEU A 85 -6.54 -8.61 -1.61
C LEU A 85 -6.51 -9.84 -0.69
N PHE A 86 -6.20 -9.63 0.59
CA PHE A 86 -6.10 -10.64 1.65
C PHE A 86 -6.97 -10.24 2.84
N LEU A 87 -8.23 -9.91 2.59
CA LEU A 87 -9.20 -9.72 3.68
C LEU A 87 -9.54 -11.10 4.25
N ARG A 88 -9.44 -11.27 5.57
CA ARG A 88 -10.18 -12.33 6.23
C ARG A 88 -11.65 -11.96 6.09
N ASP A 89 -12.45 -12.88 5.54
CA ASP A 89 -13.90 -12.84 5.73
C ASP A 89 -14.15 -12.59 7.21
N SER A 90 -14.82 -11.48 7.52
CA SER A 90 -15.28 -11.25 8.87
C SER A 90 -16.29 -12.36 9.15
N ASP A 91 -15.98 -13.18 10.15
CA ASP A 91 -16.88 -14.18 10.70
C ASP A 91 -18.28 -13.56 10.82
N SER A 92 -19.22 -14.26 10.17
CA SER A 92 -20.65 -13.94 10.10
C SER A 92 -21.31 -13.96 11.48
#